data_AF-A0A819WDG4-F1
#
_entry.id   AF-A0A819WDG4-F1
#
_cell.length_a   1.000
_cell.length_b   1.000
_cell.length_c   1.000
_cell.angle_alpha   90.00
_cell.angle_beta   90.00
_cell.angle_gamma   90.00
#
_symmetry.space_group_name_H-M   'P 1'
#
loop_
_entity.id
_entity.type
_entity.pdbx_description
1 polymer ?
#
loop_
_entity_poly.entity_id
_entity_poly.type
_entity_poly.pdbx_seq_one_letter_code
_entity_poly.pdbx_strand_id
1 'polypeptide(L)'
;MISPHFIPVGISQTIILPTMDADNDQVRCRFANTTAECASVCHPNSLPIGTIMFSNCTLLITGSNVADWYAVAIVIEDFIDSTTSLPLSTIPVQFLINVQQKSSCPYRPLLTGPTTSSDQCIGIKVDTSFNIELIAENFCPNSTKIKDIAILSFRFLTKTPIIQNTTVLWSVLLTWTPAAVQVGSQILCAIAIDRFVENDKIF
;
A
#
# COMPACT_ATOMS: atom_id res chain seq x y z
N MET A 1 1.62 12.13 3.50
CA MET A 1 2.57 11.24 4.19
C MET A 1 2.07 9.82 4.04
N ILE A 2 2.90 8.89 3.59
CA ILE A 2 2.52 7.47 3.48
C ILE A 2 2.43 6.91 4.90
N SER A 3 1.28 6.32 5.25
CA SER A 3 1.16 5.58 6.52
C SER A 3 2.12 4.38 6.48
N PRO A 4 2.85 4.09 7.56
CA PRO A 4 3.69 2.90 7.62
C PRO A 4 2.86 1.63 7.42
N HIS A 5 3.49 0.60 6.85
CA HIS A 5 2.87 -0.71 6.72
C HIS A 5 2.98 -1.45 8.06
N PHE A 6 1.89 -2.06 8.51
CA PHE A 6 1.88 -2.81 9.77
C PHE A 6 1.94 -4.30 9.49
N ILE A 7 2.81 -5.01 10.21
CA ILE A 7 2.91 -6.48 10.14
C ILE A 7 2.83 -7.09 11.55
N PRO A 8 2.16 -8.24 11.72
CA PRO A 8 2.18 -8.96 13.00
C PRO A 8 3.56 -9.57 13.29
N VAL A 9 3.94 -9.55 14.57
CA VAL A 9 5.16 -10.20 15.07
C VAL A 9 5.14 -11.71 14.81
N GLY A 10 6.28 -12.26 14.36
CA GLY A 10 6.49 -13.69 14.20
C GLY A 10 5.69 -14.38 13.08
N ILE A 11 4.97 -13.63 12.25
CA ILE A 11 4.25 -14.18 11.09
C ILE A 11 4.81 -13.58 9.82
N SER A 12 5.20 -14.44 8.89
CA SER A 12 5.65 -14.01 7.56
C SER A 12 4.51 -13.30 6.82
N GLN A 13 4.79 -12.10 6.32
CA GLN A 13 3.87 -11.30 5.53
C GLN A 13 4.39 -11.10 4.11
N THR A 14 3.46 -11.11 3.17
CA THR A 14 3.70 -10.79 1.77
C THR A 14 3.17 -9.39 1.48
N ILE A 15 4.04 -8.51 1.03
CA ILE A 15 3.70 -7.13 0.64
C ILE A 15 3.94 -7.02 -0.86
N ILE A 16 2.87 -6.80 -1.62
CA ILE A 16 2.94 -6.57 -3.06
C ILE A 16 3.05 -5.06 -3.27
N LEU A 17 4.09 -4.65 -4.00
CA LEU A 17 4.26 -3.26 -4.39
C LEU A 17 3.47 -3.04 -5.68
N PRO A 18 2.47 -2.15 -5.69
CA PRO A 18 1.76 -1.86 -6.92
C PRO A 18 2.72 -1.17 -7.89
N THR A 19 2.88 -1.77 -9.07
CA THR A 19 3.62 -1.19 -10.19
C THR A 19 2.67 -1.00 -11.35
N MET A 20 2.93 0.04 -12.14
CA MET A 20 2.24 0.28 -13.39
C MET A 20 3.30 0.60 -14.43
N ASP A 21 3.17 -0.04 -15.57
CA ASP A 21 3.91 0.34 -16.75
C ASP A 21 2.93 0.79 -17.85
N ALA A 22 3.28 1.86 -18.55
CA ALA A 22 2.41 2.53 -19.53
C ALA A 22 2.51 1.92 -20.92
N ASP A 23 3.67 1.35 -21.27
CA ASP A 23 4.03 0.91 -22.62
C ASP A 23 4.07 -0.62 -22.75
N ASN A 24 3.63 -1.31 -21.68
CA ASN A 24 3.50 -2.75 -21.56
C ASN A 24 4.84 -3.50 -21.44
N ASP A 25 5.87 -2.80 -20.96
CA ASP A 25 7.20 -3.25 -20.59
C ASP A 25 7.18 -4.08 -19.29
N GLN A 26 8.26 -4.81 -19.05
CA GLN A 26 8.42 -5.67 -17.90
C GLN A 26 9.03 -4.96 -16.71
N VAL A 27 8.21 -4.71 -15.69
CA VAL A 27 8.69 -4.20 -14.41
C VAL A 27 9.30 -5.30 -13.54
N ARG A 28 10.47 -5.01 -12.95
CA ARG A 28 11.11 -5.86 -11.94
C ARG A 28 11.53 -5.07 -10.72
N CYS A 29 11.64 -5.75 -9.59
CA CYS A 29 12.10 -5.15 -8.35
C CYS A 29 13.30 -5.87 -7.76
N ARG A 30 14.14 -5.09 -7.06
CA ARG A 30 15.26 -5.59 -6.25
C ARG A 30 15.44 -4.74 -5.00
N PHE A 31 16.24 -5.21 -4.05
CA PHE A 31 16.73 -4.34 -2.98
C PHE A 31 17.64 -3.25 -3.54
N ALA A 32 17.55 -2.07 -2.94
CA ALA A 32 18.52 -1.01 -3.15
C ALA A 32 19.90 -1.43 -2.61
N ASN A 33 20.96 -1.16 -3.37
CA ASN A 33 22.31 -1.61 -3.06
C ASN A 33 23.38 -0.50 -3.08
N THR A 34 23.03 0.71 -3.54
CA THR A 34 23.94 1.86 -3.51
C THR A 34 23.49 2.89 -2.49
N THR A 35 24.43 3.69 -1.97
CA THR A 35 24.11 4.80 -1.06
C THR A 35 23.19 5.85 -1.69
N ALA A 36 23.16 5.98 -3.02
CA ALA A 36 22.21 6.86 -3.71
C ALA A 36 20.78 6.32 -3.68
N GLU A 37 20.59 4.99 -3.65
CA GLU A 37 19.27 4.35 -3.63
C GLU A 37 18.72 4.19 -2.20
N CYS A 38 19.57 3.76 -1.26
CA CYS A 38 19.16 3.39 0.10
C CYS A 38 19.78 4.23 1.23
N ALA A 39 20.65 5.20 0.94
CA ALA A 39 21.36 5.97 1.95
C ALA A 39 21.98 5.05 3.03
N SER A 40 21.44 5.07 4.26
CA SER A 40 21.91 4.25 5.39
C SER A 40 21.05 3.02 5.69
N VAL A 41 20.04 2.72 4.87
CA VAL A 41 19.05 1.64 5.11
C VAL A 41 19.12 0.51 4.08
N CYS A 42 20.32 0.24 3.55
CA CYS A 42 20.55 -0.81 2.57
C CYS A 42 20.39 -2.22 3.18
N HIS A 43 19.78 -3.12 2.42
CA HIS A 43 19.75 -4.55 2.74
C HIS A 43 21.19 -5.13 2.69
N PRO A 44 21.56 -6.11 3.55
CA PRO A 44 20.72 -6.85 4.49
C PRO A 44 20.58 -6.24 5.88
N ASN A 45 21.33 -5.18 6.21
CA ASN A 45 21.46 -4.74 7.60
C ASN A 45 20.23 -4.00 8.15
N SER A 46 19.40 -3.44 7.27
CA SER A 46 18.18 -2.71 7.66
C SER A 46 16.96 -3.58 7.89
N LEU A 47 17.04 -4.88 7.58
CA LEU A 47 15.90 -5.78 7.54
C LEU A 47 16.17 -7.09 8.31
N PRO A 48 15.12 -7.77 8.83
CA PRO A 48 15.27 -9.05 9.48
C PRO A 48 15.91 -10.11 8.57
N ILE A 49 16.68 -11.02 9.16
CA ILE A 49 17.24 -12.18 8.46
C ILE A 49 16.11 -12.99 7.82
N GLY A 50 16.30 -13.41 6.57
CA GLY A 50 15.30 -14.15 5.80
C GLY A 50 14.28 -13.28 5.05
N THR A 51 14.44 -11.95 5.08
CA THR A 51 13.66 -11.05 4.21
C THR A 51 14.05 -11.24 2.74
N ILE A 52 13.07 -11.44 1.85
CA ILE A 52 13.28 -11.75 0.43
C ILE A 52 12.53 -10.73 -0.43
N MET A 53 13.19 -10.21 -1.46
CA MET A 53 12.56 -9.46 -2.55
C MET A 53 12.51 -10.35 -3.79
N PHE A 54 11.31 -10.61 -4.29
CA PHE A 54 11.09 -11.29 -5.56
C PHE A 54 11.09 -10.28 -6.72
N SER A 55 11.50 -10.73 -7.91
CA SER A 55 11.56 -9.87 -9.09
C SER A 55 10.18 -9.33 -9.51
N ASN A 56 9.09 -10.02 -9.18
CA ASN A 56 7.71 -9.56 -9.41
C ASN A 56 7.23 -8.53 -8.37
N CYS A 57 8.14 -7.77 -7.75
CA CYS A 57 7.80 -6.71 -6.81
C CYS A 57 7.02 -7.17 -5.57
N THR A 58 7.32 -8.40 -5.14
CA THR A 58 6.76 -9.00 -3.93
C THR A 58 7.83 -9.07 -2.85
N LEU A 59 7.57 -8.45 -1.70
CA LEU A 59 8.42 -8.49 -0.52
C LEU A 59 7.87 -9.52 0.47
N LEU A 60 8.71 -10.45 0.90
CA LEU A 60 8.44 -11.38 1.99
C LEU A 60 9.26 -10.98 3.22
N ILE A 61 8.59 -10.71 4.34
CA ILE A 61 9.22 -10.24 5.57
C ILE A 61 8.53 -10.82 6.80
N THR A 62 9.31 -11.12 7.85
CA THR A 62 8.78 -11.52 9.17
C THR A 62 9.28 -10.55 10.24
N GLY A 63 8.37 -9.97 11.01
CA GLY A 63 8.74 -9.07 12.10
C GLY A 63 9.28 -9.83 13.31
N SER A 64 10.38 -9.33 13.91
CA SER A 64 11.06 -9.99 15.03
C SER A 64 10.43 -9.67 16.38
N ASN A 65 10.35 -8.40 16.76
CA ASN A 65 9.79 -7.98 18.04
C ASN A 65 8.68 -6.94 17.85
N VAL A 66 7.73 -6.90 18.78
CA VAL A 66 6.67 -5.88 18.78
C VAL A 66 7.29 -4.50 18.93
N ALA A 67 6.74 -3.53 18.21
CA ALA A 67 7.20 -2.14 18.10
C ALA A 67 8.52 -1.92 17.33
N ASP A 68 9.16 -2.97 16.81
CA ASP A 68 10.29 -2.80 15.89
C ASP A 68 9.86 -2.00 14.65
N TRP A 69 10.80 -1.19 14.15
CA TRP A 69 10.67 -0.45 12.90
C TRP A 69 11.70 -0.92 11.91
N TYR A 70 11.26 -1.19 10.68
CA TYR A 70 12.14 -1.52 9.57
C TYR A 70 11.99 -0.49 8.45
N ALA A 71 13.11 0.01 7.96
CA ALA A 71 13.16 0.84 6.78
C ALA A 71 13.47 -0.04 5.56
N VAL A 72 12.51 -0.16 4.66
CA VAL A 72 12.66 -0.91 3.42
C VAL A 72 13.12 0.06 2.33
N ALA A 73 14.23 -0.26 1.67
CA ALA A 73 14.69 0.45 0.48
C ALA A 73 14.82 -0.52 -0.69
N ILE A 74 14.09 -0.21 -1.75
CA ILE A 74 13.92 -1.06 -2.94
C ILE A 74 14.06 -0.20 -4.18
N VAL A 75 14.27 -0.86 -5.31
CA VAL A 75 14.33 -0.20 -6.61
C VAL A 75 13.35 -0.89 -7.54
N ILE A 76 12.51 -0.08 -8.18
CA ILE A 76 11.59 -0.51 -9.23
C ILE A 76 12.26 -0.16 -10.55
N GLU A 77 12.43 -1.16 -11.40
CA GLU A 77 13.15 -1.06 -12.66
C GLU A 77 12.24 -1.51 -13.80
N ASP A 78 12.30 -0.78 -14.89
CA ASP A 78 11.52 -0.99 -16.09
C ASP A 78 12.40 -1.54 -17.22
N PHE A 79 11.92 -2.54 -17.95
CA PHE A 79 12.69 -3.29 -18.95
C PHE A 79 11.81 -3.58 -20.16
N ILE A 80 12.32 -3.36 -21.37
CA ILE A 80 11.59 -3.67 -22.63
C ILE A 80 10.99 -5.08 -22.61
N ASP A 81 11.75 -6.08 -22.13
CA ASP A 81 11.29 -7.46 -22.06
C ASP A 81 12.04 -8.30 -21.01
N SER A 82 11.66 -9.58 -20.90
CA SER A 82 12.23 -10.59 -19.99
C SER A 82 13.69 -10.98 -20.22
N THR A 83 14.27 -10.58 -21.34
CA THR A 83 15.63 -10.93 -21.74
C THR A 83 16.60 -9.77 -21.54
N THR A 84 16.09 -8.53 -21.53
CA THR A 84 16.91 -7.34 -21.30
C THR A 84 17.42 -7.25 -19.86
N SER A 85 18.67 -6.77 -19.71
CA SER A 85 19.38 -6.60 -18.45
C SER A 85 19.65 -5.14 -18.08
N LEU A 86 19.45 -4.21 -19.03
CA LEU A 86 19.58 -2.78 -18.80
C LEU A 86 18.18 -2.18 -18.63
N PRO A 87 17.89 -1.55 -17.48
CA PRO A 87 16.60 -0.92 -17.28
C PRO A 87 16.48 0.37 -18.11
N LEU A 88 15.29 0.61 -18.66
CA LEU A 88 14.92 1.88 -19.30
C LEU A 88 14.76 2.99 -18.28
N SER A 89 14.15 2.66 -17.14
CA SER A 89 13.94 3.58 -16.04
C SER A 89 14.15 2.90 -14.68
N THR A 90 14.51 3.71 -13.67
CA THR A 90 14.89 3.22 -12.35
C THR A 90 14.38 4.19 -11.29
N ILE A 91 13.57 3.69 -10.36
CA ILE A 91 12.94 4.50 -9.31
C ILE A 91 13.24 3.87 -7.94
N PRO A 92 14.06 4.52 -7.09
CA PRO A 92 14.23 4.08 -5.71
C PRO A 92 12.99 4.44 -4.88
N VAL A 93 12.48 3.47 -4.12
CA VAL A 93 11.33 3.63 -3.23
C VAL A 93 11.72 3.23 -1.82
N GLN A 94 11.30 4.03 -0.84
CA GLN A 94 11.53 3.77 0.57
C GLN A 94 10.23 3.89 1.36
N PHE A 95 10.01 2.95 2.27
CA PHE A 95 8.87 2.97 3.17
C PHE A 95 9.20 2.30 4.51
N LEU A 96 8.37 2.58 5.49
CA LEU A 96 8.53 2.05 6.84
C LEU A 96 7.55 0.90 7.09
N ILE A 97 8.05 -0.13 7.74
CA ILE A 97 7.26 -1.21 8.31
C ILE A 97 7.36 -1.13 9.83
N ASN A 98 6.22 -1.24 10.50
CA ASN A 98 6.17 -1.35 11.95
C ASN A 98 5.58 -2.69 12.38
N VAL A 99 6.25 -3.35 13.32
CA VAL A 99 5.82 -4.64 13.85
C VAL A 99 4.82 -4.44 14.98
N GLN A 100 3.67 -5.09 14.86
CA GLN A 100 2.56 -5.00 15.79
C GLN A 100 2.33 -6.32 16.50
N GLN A 101 1.60 -6.27 17.61
CA GLN A 101 1.14 -7.47 18.29
C GLN A 101 0.37 -8.38 17.31
N LYS A 102 0.53 -9.70 17.45
CA LYS A 102 -0.24 -10.65 16.64
C LYS A 102 -1.73 -10.53 16.98
N SER A 103 -2.57 -10.41 15.96
CA SER A 103 -4.02 -10.44 16.10
C SER A 103 -4.57 -11.85 16.32
N SER A 104 -5.64 -11.94 17.10
CA SER A 104 -6.51 -13.13 17.10
C SER A 104 -7.33 -13.24 15.81
N CYS A 105 -7.46 -12.14 15.05
CA CYS A 105 -8.03 -12.15 13.71
C CYS A 105 -6.99 -12.61 12.69
N PRO A 106 -7.23 -13.73 11.96
CA PRO A 106 -6.33 -14.17 10.91
C PRO A 106 -6.54 -13.41 9.58
N TYR A 107 -7.60 -12.60 9.48
CA TYR A 107 -8.01 -11.92 8.25
C TYR A 107 -7.69 -10.43 8.30
N ARG A 108 -7.13 -9.90 7.20
CA ARG A 108 -7.03 -8.45 7.00
C ARG A 108 -8.38 -7.90 6.50
N PRO A 109 -8.70 -6.62 6.75
CA PRO A 109 -9.89 -6.01 6.16
C PRO A 109 -9.85 -6.05 4.63
N LEU A 110 -10.99 -6.33 4.01
CA LEU A 110 -11.12 -6.35 2.55
C LEU A 110 -11.77 -5.07 2.05
N LEU A 111 -11.19 -4.45 1.04
CA LEU A 111 -11.85 -3.36 0.31
C LEU A 111 -12.85 -3.95 -0.69
N THR A 112 -14.10 -3.54 -0.57
CA THR A 112 -15.23 -3.92 -1.42
C THR A 112 -15.97 -2.66 -1.89
N GLY A 113 -16.83 -2.80 -2.91
CA GLY A 113 -17.61 -1.70 -3.45
C GLY A 113 -17.74 -1.71 -4.98
N PRO A 114 -18.68 -0.92 -5.52
CA PRO A 114 -18.98 -0.91 -6.96
C PRO A 114 -17.87 -0.29 -7.81
N THR A 115 -16.96 0.49 -7.21
CA THR A 115 -15.84 1.16 -7.88
C THR A 115 -14.48 0.57 -7.52
N THR A 116 -14.45 -0.55 -6.80
CA THR A 116 -13.24 -1.14 -6.19
C THR A 116 -12.81 -2.45 -6.83
N SER A 117 -13.35 -2.83 -8.00
CA SER A 117 -12.79 -3.94 -8.77
C SER A 117 -11.37 -3.57 -9.18
N SER A 118 -10.41 -4.39 -8.71
CA SER A 118 -9.04 -4.39 -9.22
C SER A 118 -9.06 -4.31 -10.74
N ASP A 119 -8.31 -3.39 -11.32
CA ASP A 119 -8.05 -3.27 -12.77
C ASP A 119 -9.18 -2.68 -13.64
N GLN A 120 -10.13 -1.94 -13.08
CA GLN A 120 -11.07 -1.15 -13.90
C GLN A 120 -10.58 0.27 -14.17
N CYS A 121 -10.48 0.62 -15.46
CA CYS A 121 -10.26 1.98 -15.93
C CYS A 121 -11.60 2.69 -16.14
N ILE A 122 -11.83 3.81 -15.43
CA ILE A 122 -13.04 4.62 -15.56
C ILE A 122 -12.68 5.95 -16.25
N GLY A 123 -13.30 6.21 -17.40
CA GLY A 123 -13.14 7.46 -18.13
C GLY A 123 -13.95 8.59 -17.49
N ILE A 124 -13.27 9.66 -17.08
CA ILE A 124 -13.90 10.82 -16.42
C ILE A 124 -13.56 12.07 -17.22
N LYS A 125 -14.58 12.88 -17.53
CA LYS A 125 -14.41 14.12 -18.28
C LYS A 125 -13.82 15.20 -17.36
N VAL A 126 -12.93 16.00 -17.92
CA VAL A 126 -12.41 17.23 -17.30
C VAL A 126 -13.58 18.11 -16.83
N ASP A 127 -13.41 18.74 -15.66
CA ASP A 127 -14.39 19.60 -14.99
C ASP A 127 -15.70 18.92 -14.57
N THR A 128 -15.77 17.58 -14.62
CA THR A 128 -16.89 16.80 -14.09
C THR A 128 -16.53 16.20 -12.75
N SER A 129 -17.32 16.49 -11.71
CA SER A 129 -17.15 15.85 -10.40
C SER A 129 -17.48 14.36 -10.47
N PHE A 130 -16.59 13.55 -9.91
CA PHE A 130 -16.70 12.09 -9.82
C PHE A 130 -16.54 11.65 -8.36
N ASN A 131 -17.39 10.73 -7.94
CA ASN A 131 -17.42 10.19 -6.59
C ASN A 131 -17.01 8.72 -6.59
N ILE A 132 -16.12 8.36 -5.67
CA ILE A 132 -15.62 7.00 -5.46
C ILE A 132 -15.98 6.62 -4.03
N GLU A 133 -16.78 5.56 -3.88
CA GLU A 133 -17.10 5.00 -2.58
C GLU A 133 -16.22 3.78 -2.33
N LEU A 134 -15.39 3.87 -1.28
CA LEU A 134 -14.60 2.75 -0.80
C LEU A 134 -15.28 2.17 0.44
N ILE A 135 -15.56 0.87 0.42
CA ILE A 135 -16.14 0.15 1.55
C ILE A 135 -15.09 -0.83 2.06
N ALA A 136 -14.88 -0.88 3.36
CA ALA A 136 -13.98 -1.81 4.01
C ALA A 136 -14.76 -2.76 4.92
N GLU A 137 -14.56 -4.06 4.71
CA GLU A 137 -15.17 -5.12 5.49
C GLU A 137 -14.19 -5.65 6.55
N ASN A 138 -14.63 -5.70 7.81
CA ASN A 138 -13.90 -6.29 8.91
C ASN A 138 -14.47 -7.68 9.23
N PHE A 139 -13.63 -8.70 9.07
CA PHE A 139 -14.00 -10.08 9.38
C PHE A 139 -13.95 -10.43 10.87
N CYS A 140 -13.38 -9.55 11.72
CA CYS A 140 -13.25 -9.79 13.16
C CYS A 140 -13.64 -8.55 13.99
N PRO A 141 -14.92 -8.18 14.00
CA PRO A 141 -15.40 -6.96 14.65
C PRO A 141 -15.24 -6.95 16.18
N ASN A 142 -15.02 -8.11 16.80
CA ASN A 142 -14.84 -8.25 18.25
C ASN A 142 -13.39 -8.07 18.71
N SER A 143 -12.40 -8.16 17.80
CA SER A 143 -10.97 -8.07 18.16
C SER A 143 -10.26 -6.88 17.50
N THR A 144 -10.78 -6.41 16.37
CA THR A 144 -10.18 -5.32 15.60
C THR A 144 -11.24 -4.30 15.21
N LYS A 145 -10.84 -3.05 15.02
CA LYS A 145 -11.68 -1.98 14.50
C LYS A 145 -10.95 -1.27 13.37
N ILE A 146 -11.64 -1.01 12.27
CA ILE A 146 -11.11 -0.19 11.19
C ILE A 146 -10.94 1.23 11.71
N LYS A 147 -9.70 1.74 11.62
CA LYS A 147 -9.34 3.09 12.06
C LYS A 147 -9.24 4.04 10.88
N ASP A 148 -8.82 3.56 9.72
CA ASP A 148 -8.70 4.38 8.52
C ASP A 148 -8.77 3.54 7.24
N ILE A 149 -9.05 4.21 6.11
CA ILE A 149 -8.83 3.70 4.76
C ILE A 149 -7.76 4.61 4.12
N ALA A 150 -6.50 4.20 4.18
CA ALA A 150 -5.41 4.99 3.64
C ALA A 150 -5.45 4.96 2.11
N ILE A 151 -5.17 6.11 1.50
CA ILE A 151 -5.23 6.30 0.04
C ILE A 151 -3.93 6.92 -0.48
N LEU A 152 -3.50 6.47 -1.66
CA LEU A 152 -2.54 7.14 -2.53
C LEU A 152 -3.27 7.51 -3.80
N SER A 153 -3.24 8.79 -4.16
CA SER A 153 -4.13 9.32 -5.18
C SER A 153 -3.51 10.48 -5.95
N PHE A 154 -4.27 11.00 -6.90
CA PHE A 154 -3.97 12.14 -7.73
C PHE A 154 -4.29 13.47 -7.04
N ARG A 155 -3.86 14.56 -7.67
CA ARG A 155 -4.00 15.92 -7.14
C ARG A 155 -5.48 16.32 -7.00
N PHE A 156 -5.80 17.05 -5.93
CA PHE A 156 -7.12 17.61 -5.64
C PHE A 156 -8.24 16.61 -5.35
N LEU A 157 -7.92 15.34 -5.13
CA LEU A 157 -8.87 14.40 -4.54
C LEU A 157 -9.15 14.78 -3.09
N THR A 158 -10.42 14.80 -2.72
CA THR A 158 -10.88 15.01 -1.35
C THR A 158 -11.44 13.71 -0.79
N LYS A 159 -11.28 13.48 0.51
CA LYS A 159 -11.72 12.27 1.23
C LYS A 159 -12.53 12.68 2.45
N THR A 160 -13.70 12.08 2.64
CA THR A 160 -14.49 12.26 3.87
C THR A 160 -13.85 11.54 5.06
N PRO A 161 -14.20 11.91 6.30
CA PRO A 161 -13.92 11.07 7.46
C PRO A 161 -14.49 9.65 7.27
N ILE A 162 -13.87 8.67 7.93
CA ILE A 162 -14.36 7.29 7.93
C ILE A 162 -15.69 7.20 8.67
N ILE A 163 -16.66 6.53 8.06
CA ILE A 163 -17.99 6.31 8.61
C ILE A 163 -18.13 4.83 8.93
N GLN A 164 -18.62 4.52 10.14
CA GLN A 164 -18.98 3.16 10.50
C GLN A 164 -20.44 2.92 10.10
N ASN A 165 -20.67 2.16 9.03
CA ASN A 165 -22.00 1.86 8.52
C ASN A 165 -22.67 0.75 9.34
N THR A 166 -21.90 -0.28 9.68
CA THR A 166 -22.36 -1.40 10.52
C THR A 166 -21.24 -1.81 11.50
N THR A 167 -21.43 -2.91 12.22
CA THR A 167 -20.35 -3.49 13.05
C THR A 167 -19.21 -4.08 12.23
N VAL A 168 -19.42 -4.36 10.93
CA VAL A 168 -18.45 -5.00 10.04
C VAL A 168 -18.11 -4.17 8.80
N LEU A 169 -18.84 -3.09 8.52
CA LEU A 169 -18.61 -2.24 7.34
C LEU A 169 -18.29 -0.80 7.73
N TRP A 170 -17.25 -0.28 7.09
CA TRP A 170 -16.86 1.13 7.13
C TRP A 170 -16.75 1.68 5.73
N SER A 171 -17.03 2.97 5.53
CA SER A 171 -16.84 3.60 4.23
C SER A 171 -16.19 4.97 4.31
N VAL A 172 -15.58 5.35 3.19
CA VAL A 172 -15.15 6.72 2.89
C VAL A 172 -15.63 7.09 1.50
N LEU A 173 -16.03 8.34 1.34
CA LEU A 173 -16.36 8.92 0.05
C LEU A 173 -15.17 9.76 -0.41
N LEU A 174 -14.70 9.49 -1.62
CA LEU A 174 -13.72 10.32 -2.30
C LEU A 174 -14.42 11.13 -3.39
N THR A 175 -14.06 12.40 -3.51
CA THR A 175 -14.56 13.28 -4.55
C THR A 175 -13.40 13.89 -5.32
N TRP A 176 -13.47 13.78 -6.64
CA TRP A 176 -12.49 14.32 -7.57
C TRP A 176 -13.14 15.10 -8.69
N THR A 177 -12.51 16.20 -9.09
CA THR A 177 -12.85 16.93 -10.30
C THR A 177 -11.55 17.16 -11.09
N PRO A 178 -11.30 16.40 -12.18
CA PRO A 178 -10.08 16.54 -12.95
C PRO A 178 -9.98 17.92 -13.60
N ALA A 179 -8.84 18.58 -13.42
CA ALA A 179 -8.47 19.75 -14.22
C ALA A 179 -7.85 19.32 -15.56
N ALA A 180 -7.83 20.22 -16.54
CA ALA A 180 -7.23 19.96 -17.87
C ALA A 180 -5.76 19.50 -17.80
N VAL A 181 -5.01 19.90 -16.77
CA VAL A 181 -3.62 19.47 -16.53
C VAL A 181 -3.49 18.03 -16.02
N GLN A 182 -4.60 17.36 -15.69
CA GLN A 182 -4.63 15.98 -15.20
C GLN A 182 -5.12 14.99 -16.27
N VAL A 183 -5.23 15.42 -17.53
CA VAL A 183 -5.57 14.55 -18.66
C VAL A 183 -4.51 13.47 -18.81
N GLY A 184 -4.93 12.22 -18.81
CA GLY A 184 -4.07 11.03 -18.82
C GLY A 184 -4.52 10.00 -17.79
N SER A 185 -3.77 8.90 -17.68
CA SER A 185 -4.04 7.85 -16.71
C SER A 185 -3.75 8.33 -15.28
N GLN A 186 -4.67 8.04 -14.36
CA GLN A 186 -4.56 8.38 -12.95
C GLN A 186 -4.72 7.12 -12.10
N ILE A 187 -3.89 6.95 -11.08
CA ILE A 187 -3.89 5.76 -10.21
C ILE A 187 -4.44 6.14 -8.85
N LEU A 188 -5.37 5.32 -8.35
CA LEU A 188 -5.80 5.34 -6.97
C LEU A 188 -5.46 3.99 -6.33
N CYS A 189 -4.65 4.00 -5.29
CA CYS A 189 -4.44 2.84 -4.42
C CYS A 189 -5.10 3.10 -3.07
N ALA A 190 -5.78 2.09 -2.53
CA ALA A 190 -6.40 2.17 -1.22
C ALA A 190 -6.08 0.91 -0.41
N ILE A 191 -5.92 1.07 0.90
CA ILE A 191 -5.84 -0.03 1.85
C ILE A 191 -6.68 0.31 3.09
N ALA A 192 -7.41 -0.67 3.61
CA ALA A 192 -8.07 -0.54 4.89
C ALA A 192 -7.08 -0.87 6.02
N ILE A 193 -7.08 -0.03 7.06
CA ILE A 193 -6.20 -0.15 8.23
C ILE A 193 -7.07 -0.42 9.45
N ASP A 194 -6.89 -1.60 10.04
CA ASP A 194 -7.46 -1.97 11.32
C ASP A 194 -6.43 -1.87 12.46
N ARG A 195 -6.94 -1.76 13.69
CA ARG A 195 -6.16 -1.87 14.91
C ARG A 195 -6.89 -2.72 15.93
N PHE A 196 -6.13 -3.23 16.90
CA PHE A 196 -6.67 -3.88 18.08
C PHE A 196 -7.65 -2.99 18.82
N VAL A 197 -8.71 -3.62 19.32
CA VAL A 197 -9.50 -3.06 20.40
C VAL A 197 -8.79 -3.38 21.71
N GLU A 198 -7.66 -2.73 21.98
CA GLU A 198 -7.13 -2.60 23.33
C GLU A 198 -7.66 -1.30 23.91
N ASN A 199 -8.06 -1.31 25.19
CA ASN A 199 -8.53 -0.11 25.91
C ASN A 199 -7.60 1.06 25.60
N ASP A 200 -8.08 2.03 24.81
CA ASP A 200 -7.34 3.21 24.33
C ASP A 200 -6.63 3.88 25.52
N LYS A 201 -5.40 3.47 25.84
CA LYS A 201 -4.49 4.21 26.70
C LYS A 201 -3.78 5.18 25.78
N ILE A 202 -4.41 6.35 25.70
CA ILE A 202 -3.86 7.58 25.15
C ILE A 202 -2.51 7.81 25.84
N PHE A 203 -1.42 7.85 25.06
CA PHE A 203 -0.22 8.60 25.41
C PHE A 203 -0.33 9.98 24.78
#